data_AF-X1BMA3-F1
#
_entry.id   AF-X1BMA3-F1
#
_cell.length_a   1.000
_cell.length_b   1.000
_cell.length_c   1.000
_cell.angle_alpha   90.00
_cell.angle_beta   90.00
_cell.angle_gamma   90.00
#
_symmetry.space_group_name_H-M   'P 1'
#
loop_
_entity.id
_entity.type
_entity.pdbx_description
1 polymer ?
#
loop_
_entity_poly.entity_id
_entity_poly.type
_entity_poly.pdbx_seq_one_letter_code
_entity_poly.pdbx_strand_id
1 'polypeptide(L)'
;ENLSDKEKKICDNFLEFYSICPICKGENHKDDLMRFYFEETEFAKKLKENLLKLMHKSKNYKNKIIIGIPCCQCFKKINPSV
;
A
#
# COMPACT_ATOMS: atom_id res chain seq x y z
N GLU A 1 16.01 2.40 -10.59
CA GLU A 1 15.84 3.86 -10.51
C GLU A 1 16.70 4.40 -9.38
N ASN A 2 17.36 5.55 -9.57
CA ASN A 2 18.14 6.22 -8.52
C ASN A 2 17.21 7.13 -7.72
N LEU A 3 16.53 6.58 -6.70
CA LEU A 3 15.75 7.38 -5.76
C LEU A 3 16.68 8.23 -4.89
N SER A 4 16.26 9.46 -4.59
CA SER A 4 16.86 10.22 -3.50
C SER A 4 16.65 9.52 -2.16
N ASP A 5 17.47 9.82 -1.15
CA ASP A 5 17.34 9.24 0.19
C ASP A 5 15.95 9.48 0.80
N LYS A 6 15.35 10.63 0.49
CA LYS A 6 14.00 10.98 0.93
C LYS A 6 12.95 10.09 0.27
N GLU A 7 13.03 9.90 -1.03
CA GLU A 7 12.08 9.06 -1.77
C GLU A 7 12.21 7.59 -1.37
N LYS A 8 13.44 7.12 -1.15
CA LYS A 8 13.70 5.76 -0.65
C LYS A 8 13.04 5.55 0.71
N LYS A 9 13.20 6.50 1.64
CA LYS A 9 12.55 6.43 2.97
C LYS A 9 11.01 6.43 2.86
N ILE A 10 10.42 7.18 1.93
CA ILE A 10 8.97 7.16 1.71
C ILE A 10 8.52 5.80 1.18
N CYS A 11 9.26 5.23 0.22
CA CYS A 11 9.01 3.90 -0.32
C CYS A 11 9.10 2.82 0.77
N ASP A 12 10.17 2.81 1.56
CA ASP A 12 10.35 1.84 2.65
C ASP A 12 9.20 1.90 3.66
N ASN A 13 8.79 3.11 4.06
CA ASN A 13 7.62 3.30 4.94
C ASN A 13 6.32 2.79 4.30
N PHE A 14 6.14 3.00 2.99
CA PHE A 14 4.96 2.51 2.28
C PHE A 14 4.90 0.98 2.29
N LEU A 15 6.02 0.33 1.97
CA LEU A 15 6.12 -1.13 1.94
C LEU A 15 5.89 -1.74 3.33
N GLU A 16 6.47 -1.14 4.37
CA GLU A 16 6.27 -1.58 5.75
C GLU A 16 4.80 -1.42 6.18
N PHE A 17 4.21 -0.24 5.95
CA PHE A 17 2.84 0.06 6.38
C PHE A 17 1.80 -0.85 5.71
N TYR A 18 1.99 -1.16 4.43
CA TYR A 18 1.08 -2.01 3.66
C TYR A 18 1.50 -3.48 3.61
N SER A 19 2.51 -3.90 4.38
CA SER A 19 3.02 -5.28 4.40
C SER A 19 2.01 -6.30 4.92
N ILE A 20 1.01 -5.88 5.70
CA ILE A 20 0.03 -6.79 6.32
C ILE A 20 -1.37 -6.57 5.74
N CYS A 21 -2.00 -7.67 5.31
CA CYS A 21 -3.37 -7.67 4.83
C CYS A 21 -4.34 -7.25 5.96
N PRO A 22 -5.19 -6.24 5.75
CA PRO A 22 -6.11 -5.78 6.79
C PRO A 22 -7.21 -6.80 7.12
N ILE A 23 -7.46 -7.75 6.21
CA ILE A 23 -8.56 -8.73 6.30
C ILE A 23 -8.11 -10.00 7.00
N CYS A 24 -7.10 -10.70 6.45
CA CYS A 24 -6.66 -11.99 7.00
C CYS A 24 -5.43 -11.89 7.91
N LYS A 25 -4.81 -10.70 8.03
CA LYS A 25 -3.57 -10.46 8.79
C LYS A 25 -2.33 -11.20 8.27
N GLY A 26 -2.43 -11.87 7.11
CA GLY A 26 -1.27 -12.43 6.41
C GLY A 26 -0.42 -11.37 5.73
N GLU A 27 0.80 -11.75 5.36
CA GLU A 27 1.74 -10.88 4.65
C GLU A 27 1.31 -10.65 3.19
N ASN A 28 1.45 -9.41 2.73
CA ASN A 28 1.39 -9.05 1.33
C ASN A 28 2.73 -9.35 0.67
N HIS A 29 2.71 -9.75 -0.60
CA HIS A 29 3.94 -9.91 -1.36
C HIS A 29 4.62 -8.55 -1.55
N LYS A 30 5.84 -8.43 -1.03
CA LYS A 30 6.63 -7.20 -1.14
C LYS A 30 6.85 -6.79 -2.59
N ASP A 31 7.09 -7.76 -3.48
CA ASP A 31 7.35 -7.49 -4.90
C ASP A 31 6.12 -6.90 -5.62
N ASP A 32 4.91 -7.33 -5.25
CA ASP A 32 3.67 -6.77 -5.80
C ASP A 32 3.48 -5.32 -5.33
N LEU A 33 3.74 -5.04 -4.04
CA LEU A 33 3.68 -3.69 -3.48
C LEU A 33 4.73 -2.76 -4.11
N MET A 34 5.94 -3.27 -4.31
CA MET A 34 7.04 -2.54 -4.94
C MET A 34 6.71 -2.22 -6.40
N ARG A 35 6.22 -3.20 -7.17
CA ARG A 35 5.81 -3.00 -8.55
C ARG A 35 4.71 -1.95 -8.66
N PHE A 36 3.70 -2.02 -7.79
CA PHE A 36 2.64 -1.01 -7.74
C PHE A 36 3.18 0.39 -7.40
N TYR A 37 4.12 0.49 -6.44
CA TYR A 37 4.69 1.78 -6.03
C TYR A 37 5.39 2.52 -7.18
N PHE A 38 6.05 1.79 -8.07
CA PHE A 38 6.74 2.33 -9.25
C PHE A 38 5.92 2.29 -10.54
N GLU A 39 4.63 1.94 -10.46
CA GLU A 39 3.79 1.92 -11.64
C GLU A 39 3.48 3.36 -12.12
N GLU A 40 3.74 3.62 -13.41
CA GLU A 40 3.70 4.96 -13.99
C GLU A 40 2.35 5.32 -14.64
N THR A 41 1.36 4.44 -14.57
CA THR A 41 0.00 4.73 -15.08
C THR A 41 -0.65 5.84 -14.26
N GLU A 42 -1.42 6.73 -14.91
CA GLU A 42 -2.10 7.84 -14.23
C GLU A 42 -3.02 7.36 -13.09
N PHE A 43 -3.66 6.21 -13.28
CA PHE A 43 -4.46 5.57 -12.25
C PHE A 43 -3.60 5.15 -11.04
N ALA A 44 -2.50 4.42 -11.27
CA ALA A 44 -1.63 3.95 -10.20
C ALA A 44 -0.97 5.11 -9.44
N LYS A 45 -0.52 6.16 -10.15
CA LYS A 45 0.01 7.40 -9.54
C LYS A 45 -1.01 8.03 -8.59
N LYS A 46 -2.23 8.25 -9.06
CA LYS A 46 -3.30 8.84 -8.25
C LYS A 46 -3.67 7.97 -7.04
N LEU A 47 -3.72 6.65 -7.23
CA LEU A 47 -4.01 5.73 -6.14
C LEU A 47 -2.87 5.72 -5.10
N LYS A 48 -1.61 5.67 -5.53
CA LYS A 48 -0.42 5.75 -4.68
C LYS A 48 -0.41 7.03 -3.84
N GLU A 49 -0.68 8.18 -4.45
CA GLU A 49 -0.78 9.45 -3.71
C GLU A 49 -1.87 9.41 -2.63
N ASN A 50 -3.04 8.84 -2.95
CA ASN A 50 -4.12 8.71 -1.98
C ASN A 50 -3.74 7.77 -0.82
N LEU A 51 -3.09 6.65 -1.12
CA LEU A 51 -2.60 5.71 -0.10
C LEU A 51 -1.56 6.36 0.80
N LEU A 52 -0.57 7.08 0.25
CA LEU A 52 0.42 7.82 1.04
C LEU A 52 -0.27 8.84 1.96
N LYS A 53 -1.25 9.61 1.46
CA LYS A 53 -2.03 10.56 2.27
C LYS A 53 -2.78 9.84 3.41
N LEU A 54 -3.39 8.69 3.14
CA LEU A 54 -4.11 7.89 4.13
C LEU A 54 -3.16 7.31 5.19
N MET A 55 -2.03 6.76 4.78
CA MET A 55 -0.97 6.30 5.67
C MET A 55 -0.58 7.41 6.66
N HIS A 56 -0.31 8.63 6.17
CA HIS A 56 0.03 9.76 7.04
C HIS A 56 -1.11 10.18 7.98
N LYS A 57 -2.36 10.26 7.48
CA LYS A 57 -3.52 10.65 8.29
C LYS A 57 -3.85 9.61 9.37
N SER A 58 -3.67 8.33 9.08
CA SER A 58 -3.98 7.24 10.01
C SER A 58 -3.14 7.30 11.30
N LYS A 59 -1.87 7.72 11.20
CA LYS A 59 -0.96 7.84 12.35
C LYS A 59 -1.44 8.86 13.39
N ASN A 60 -2.22 9.85 12.97
CA ASN A 60 -2.73 10.92 13.82
C ASN A 60 -4.22 10.74 14.18
N TYR A 61 -4.83 9.64 13.78
CA TYR A 61 -6.25 9.42 14.00
C TYR A 61 -6.50 8.82 15.39
N LYS A 62 -7.36 9.46 16.18
CA LYS A 62 -7.57 9.13 17.61
C LYS A 62 -8.32 7.82 17.84
N ASN A 63 -9.10 7.35 16.86
CA ASN A 63 -9.83 6.07 16.98
C ASN A 63 -9.12 4.97 16.18
N LYS A 64 -9.47 3.71 16.43
CA LYS A 64 -8.88 2.58 15.72
C LYS A 64 -9.44 2.47 14.30
N ILE A 65 -8.76 3.06 13.31
CA ILE A 65 -8.97 2.78 11.88
C ILE A 65 -7.86 1.86 11.39
N ILE A 66 -8.25 0.82 10.65
CA ILE A 66 -7.33 -0.07 9.95
C ILE A 66 -7.34 0.33 8.47
N ILE A 67 -6.22 0.85 8.00
CA ILE A 67 -5.98 1.13 6.58
C ILE A 67 -4.99 0.08 6.08
N GLY A 68 -5.27 -0.56 4.95
CA GLY A 68 -4.37 -1.56 4.38
C GLY A 68 -4.74 -1.94 2.95
N ILE A 69 -3.89 -2.75 2.32
CA ILE A 69 -4.12 -3.33 0.99
C ILE A 69 -4.43 -4.82 1.17
N PRO A 70 -5.56 -5.34 0.65
CA PRO A 70 -5.85 -6.77 0.69
C PRO A 70 -4.76 -7.60 -0.02
N CYS A 71 -4.38 -8.74 0.56
CA CYS A 71 -3.52 -9.69 -0.14
C CYS A 71 -4.23 -10.32 -1.33
N CYS A 72 -3.46 -10.92 -2.25
CA CYS A 72 -3.98 -11.48 -3.49
C CYS A 72 -5.16 -12.45 -3.27
N GLN A 73 -5.10 -13.29 -2.23
CA GLN A 73 -6.18 -14.22 -1.89
C GLN A 73 -7.44 -13.49 -1.41
N CYS A 74 -7.29 -12.48 -0.56
CA CYS A 74 -8.42 -11.67 -0.10
C CYS A 74 -9.00 -10.83 -1.23
N PHE A 75 -8.16 -10.24 -2.09
CA PHE A 75 -8.60 -9.48 -3.25
C PHE A 75 -9.46 -10.33 -4.19
N LYS A 76 -9.02 -11.53 -4.55
CA LYS A 76 -9.79 -12.47 -5.38
C LYS A 76 -11.13 -12.86 -4.75
N LYS A 77 -11.19 -13.01 -3.42
CA LYS A 77 -12.45 -13.31 -2.72
C LYS A 77 -13.45 -12.15 -2.76
N ILE A 78 -12.97 -10.91 -2.74
CA ILE A 78 -13.81 -9.69 -2.75
C ILE A 78 -14.22 -9.33 -4.17
N ASN A 79 -13.36 -9.58 -5.14
CA ASN A 79 -13.57 -9.25 -6.54
C ASN A 79 -13.34 -10.48 -7.44
N PRO A 80 -14.26 -11.48 -7.41
CA PRO A 80 -14.07 -12.76 -8.10
C PRO A 80 -14.07 -12.66 -9.64
N SER A 81 -14.42 -11.50 -10.19
CA SER A 81 -14.40 -11.19 -11.62
C SER A 81 -13.03 -10.70 -12.14
N VAL A 82 -11.99 -10.67 -11.29
CA VAL A 82 -10.60 -10.30 -11.64
C VAL A 82 -9.64 -11.45 -11.36
#